data_AF-A0A7D9JKA2-F1
#
_entry.id   AF-A0A7D9JKA2-F1
#
_cell.length_a   1.000
_cell.length_b   1.000
_cell.length_c   1.000
_cell.angle_alpha   90.00
_cell.angle_beta   90.00
_cell.angle_gamma   90.00
#
_symmetry.space_group_name_H-M   'P 1'
#
loop_
_entity.id
_entity.type
_entity.pdbx_description
1 polymer ?
#
loop_
_entity_poly.entity_id
_entity_poly.type
_entity_poly.pdbx_seq_one_letter_code
_entity_poly.pdbx_strand_id
1 'polypeptide(L)'
;MLFRKSQTIVHFSVESFSSAISFSYITWQNSSGPTAFNVHMSKVTFQHCTLEHVNFQFTGLNTNLLIQNTAVSHCSSQSTEIPLFFMQILYNYSTSIFIQNSTFSYNKSPIIYAMQFQEIFMEDTLFLKNGKDISSLPLLTVSGSSVVLKNSIFNHTLGTSIEVKNVKNFKASKVVFLSNNGSIGSCLVVKRHSNVSLVDTIFKQNTNPVVFVKDNDGINILLKTCSFGCIQSREGINLPFLKASSGSNITATNCSIAKSCSVHCNNGELVKSNLYCEKCQPGSFSYDETNNILSDSCRSCPEGTYTSSTGSTNCSLCGEGTYAPKSG
;
A
#
# COMPACT_ATOMS: atom_id res chain seq x y z
N MET A 1 53.31 -5.56 7.03
CA MET A 1 52.77 -4.81 5.87
C MET A 1 51.35 -5.32 5.62
N LEU A 2 50.35 -4.56 6.03
CA LEU A 2 48.93 -4.86 5.79
C LEU A 2 48.64 -4.58 4.31
N PHE A 3 48.37 -5.61 3.52
CA PHE A 3 47.81 -5.43 2.18
C PHE A 3 46.36 -4.95 2.31
N ARG A 4 46.15 -3.63 2.30
CA ARG A 4 44.82 -3.07 1.99
C ARG A 4 44.55 -3.38 0.52
N LYS A 5 43.64 -4.31 0.24
CA LYS A 5 42.97 -4.39 -1.07
C LYS A 5 42.34 -3.02 -1.31
N SER A 6 42.94 -2.21 -2.18
CA SER A 6 42.27 -1.04 -2.72
C SER A 6 41.04 -1.56 -3.48
N GLN A 7 39.84 -1.36 -2.93
CA GLN A 7 38.62 -1.54 -3.70
C GLN A 7 38.71 -0.59 -4.89
N THR A 8 38.78 -1.13 -6.10
CA THR A 8 38.64 -0.35 -7.32
C THR A 8 37.25 0.27 -7.30
N ILE A 9 37.20 1.59 -7.13
CA ILE A 9 35.96 2.36 -7.07
C ILE A 9 35.49 2.57 -8.50
N VAL A 10 34.46 1.84 -8.93
CA VAL A 10 33.80 2.12 -10.21
C VAL A 10 32.60 3.00 -9.91
N HIS A 11 32.74 4.29 -10.20
CA HIS A 11 31.60 5.20 -10.32
C HIS A 11 30.98 4.97 -11.69
N PHE A 12 29.68 4.69 -11.73
CA PHE A 12 28.93 4.52 -12.96
C PHE A 12 27.79 5.53 -12.99
N SER A 13 27.88 6.46 -13.94
CA SER A 13 26.84 7.45 -14.23
C SER A 13 26.43 7.34 -15.68
N VAL A 14 25.13 7.25 -15.93
CA VAL A 14 24.58 7.29 -17.29
C VAL A 14 23.66 8.49 -17.41
N GLU A 15 24.02 9.42 -18.29
CA GLU A 15 23.17 10.52 -18.73
C GLU A 15 22.77 10.27 -20.17
N SER A 16 21.46 10.19 -20.45
CA SER A 16 20.97 9.86 -21.77
C SER A 16 19.65 10.53 -22.10
N PHE A 17 19.51 10.90 -23.37
CA PHE A 17 18.32 11.51 -23.94
C PHE A 17 17.89 10.73 -25.18
N SER A 18 16.59 10.42 -25.29
CA SER A 18 15.99 9.77 -26.47
C SER A 18 16.73 8.51 -26.96
N SER A 19 17.08 7.62 -26.04
CA SER A 19 17.87 6.42 -26.33
C SER A 19 17.20 5.12 -25.90
N ALA A 20 17.68 4.00 -26.43
CA ALA A 20 17.38 2.66 -25.94
C ALA A 20 18.63 2.08 -25.27
N ILE A 21 18.56 1.85 -23.96
CA ILE A 21 19.67 1.33 -23.16
C ILE A 21 19.28 -0.03 -22.59
N SER A 22 20.14 -1.03 -22.78
CA SER A 22 19.91 -2.38 -22.25
C SER A 22 21.12 -2.85 -21.46
N PHE A 23 20.86 -3.32 -20.25
CA PHE A 23 21.80 -4.00 -19.38
C PHE A 23 21.39 -5.46 -19.28
N SER A 24 22.31 -6.36 -19.62
CA SER A 24 22.03 -7.79 -19.64
C SER A 24 23.17 -8.56 -18.97
N TYR A 25 22.83 -9.41 -18.00
CA TYR A 25 23.82 -10.25 -17.27
C TYR A 25 24.89 -9.45 -16.53
N ILE A 26 24.55 -8.24 -16.06
CA ILE A 26 25.48 -7.38 -15.33
C ILE A 26 25.27 -7.53 -13.82
N THR A 27 26.38 -7.68 -13.10
CA THR A 27 26.42 -7.69 -11.64
C THR A 27 27.16 -6.47 -11.11
N TRP A 28 26.47 -5.64 -10.34
CA TRP A 28 27.05 -4.55 -9.55
C TRP A 28 27.08 -4.95 -8.09
N GLN A 29 28.26 -4.95 -7.48
CA GLN A 29 28.46 -5.37 -6.09
C GLN A 29 29.37 -4.43 -5.32
N ASN A 30 29.04 -4.19 -4.06
CA ASN A 30 29.89 -3.50 -3.08
C ASN A 30 30.42 -2.14 -3.56
N SER A 31 29.51 -1.27 -4.03
CA SER A 31 29.93 0.05 -4.51
C SER A 31 30.28 0.96 -3.33
N SER A 32 31.47 1.56 -3.36
CA SER A 32 31.86 2.62 -2.40
C SER A 32 31.30 3.99 -2.80
N GLY A 33 30.96 4.16 -4.08
CA GLY A 33 30.37 5.37 -4.64
C GLY A 33 28.95 5.17 -5.19
N PRO A 34 28.24 6.27 -5.52
CA PRO A 34 26.92 6.18 -6.13
C PRO A 34 27.00 5.60 -7.54
N THR A 35 26.05 4.72 -7.85
CA THR A 35 25.72 4.21 -9.18
C THR A 35 24.41 4.90 -9.58
N ALA A 36 24.50 5.88 -10.48
CA ALA A 36 23.40 6.76 -10.82
C ALA A 36 23.02 6.65 -12.30
N PHE A 37 21.73 6.71 -12.58
CA PHE A 37 21.19 6.77 -13.93
C PHE A 37 20.26 7.96 -14.02
N ASN A 38 20.54 8.89 -14.92
CA ASN A 38 19.68 10.04 -15.20
C ASN A 38 19.27 9.96 -16.68
N VAL A 39 18.07 9.48 -16.94
CA VAL A 39 17.61 9.16 -18.28
C VAL A 39 16.34 9.92 -18.62
N HIS A 40 16.29 10.47 -19.83
CA HIS A 40 15.23 11.32 -20.31
C HIS A 40 14.68 10.80 -21.64
N MET A 41 13.35 10.70 -21.75
CA MET A 41 12.65 10.32 -22.99
C MET A 41 13.16 9.01 -23.61
N SER A 42 13.56 8.05 -22.77
CA SER A 42 14.31 6.86 -23.18
C SER A 42 13.56 5.56 -22.89
N LYS A 43 14.13 4.44 -23.33
CA LYS A 43 13.74 3.09 -22.90
C LYS A 43 14.94 2.44 -22.22
N VAL A 44 14.79 2.01 -20.98
CA VAL A 44 15.84 1.33 -20.22
C VAL A 44 15.39 -0.08 -19.85
N THR A 45 16.26 -1.06 -20.07
CA THR A 45 16.03 -2.47 -19.73
C THR A 45 17.14 -2.99 -18.82
N PHE A 46 16.74 -3.62 -17.71
CA PHE A 46 17.60 -4.46 -16.88
C PHE A 46 17.11 -5.90 -16.99
N GLN A 47 17.94 -6.77 -17.56
CA GLN A 47 17.59 -8.17 -17.78
C GLN A 47 18.67 -9.10 -17.23
N HIS A 48 18.30 -10.04 -16.36
CA HIS A 48 19.28 -10.94 -15.72
C HIS A 48 20.38 -10.19 -14.95
N CYS A 49 20.05 -9.03 -14.36
CA CYS A 49 20.99 -8.21 -13.63
C CYS A 49 20.97 -8.49 -12.12
N THR A 50 22.08 -8.19 -11.45
CA THR A 50 22.19 -8.24 -9.99
C THR A 50 22.76 -6.94 -9.47
N LEU A 51 22.07 -6.31 -8.53
CA LEU A 51 22.56 -5.16 -7.77
C LEU A 51 22.58 -5.56 -6.30
N GLU A 52 23.76 -5.59 -5.69
CA GLU A 52 23.93 -6.06 -4.33
C GLU A 52 24.89 -5.18 -3.54
N HIS A 53 24.46 -4.64 -2.41
CA HIS A 53 25.27 -3.70 -1.62
C HIS A 53 25.75 -2.49 -2.45
N VAL A 54 24.85 -1.94 -3.27
CA VAL A 54 25.12 -0.80 -4.16
C VAL A 54 24.39 0.44 -3.65
N ASN A 55 25.10 1.58 -3.63
CA ASN A 55 24.46 2.88 -3.53
C ASN A 55 23.85 3.22 -4.89
N PHE A 56 22.57 2.91 -5.09
CA PHE A 56 21.92 2.91 -6.40
C PHE A 56 20.80 3.94 -6.48
N GLN A 57 20.77 4.68 -7.58
CA GLN A 57 19.66 5.58 -7.90
C GLN A 57 19.41 5.60 -9.41
N PHE A 58 18.18 5.31 -9.80
CA PHE A 58 17.68 5.47 -11.14
C PHE A 58 16.65 6.60 -11.18
N THR A 59 16.91 7.62 -11.99
CA THR A 59 16.05 8.77 -12.24
C THR A 59 15.60 8.74 -13.69
N GLY A 60 14.32 8.46 -13.91
CA GLY A 60 13.71 8.39 -15.25
C GLY A 60 12.68 9.50 -15.47
N LEU A 61 12.92 10.39 -16.42
CA LEU A 61 11.94 11.37 -16.89
C LEU A 61 11.37 10.91 -18.24
N ASN A 62 10.04 10.82 -18.37
CA ASN A 62 9.38 10.37 -19.61
C ASN A 62 9.99 9.07 -20.17
N THR A 63 10.38 8.16 -19.29
CA THR A 63 11.17 6.97 -19.65
C THR A 63 10.37 5.69 -19.41
N ASN A 64 10.50 4.75 -20.35
CA ASN A 64 10.00 3.39 -20.20
C ASN A 64 11.03 2.52 -19.49
N LEU A 65 10.58 1.71 -18.54
CA LEU A 65 11.45 0.85 -17.75
C LEU A 65 10.99 -0.60 -17.80
N LEU A 66 11.91 -1.50 -18.15
CA LEU A 66 11.74 -2.95 -18.03
C LEU A 66 12.77 -3.51 -17.05
N ILE A 67 12.32 -4.20 -16.00
CA ILE A 67 13.14 -4.95 -15.07
C ILE A 67 12.69 -6.41 -15.13
N GLN A 68 13.55 -7.28 -15.62
CA GLN A 68 13.20 -8.67 -15.83
C GLN A 68 14.30 -9.58 -15.30
N ASN A 69 13.92 -10.65 -14.58
CA ASN A 69 14.86 -11.62 -14.03
C ASN A 69 16.00 -10.97 -13.23
N THR A 70 15.72 -9.87 -12.52
CA THR A 70 16.74 -9.02 -11.90
C THR A 70 16.58 -9.03 -10.38
N ALA A 71 17.71 -9.05 -9.67
CA ALA A 71 17.77 -9.01 -8.22
C ALA A 71 18.38 -7.69 -7.73
N VAL A 72 17.69 -6.98 -6.83
CA VAL A 72 18.17 -5.77 -6.17
C VAL A 72 18.14 -6.00 -4.68
N SER A 73 19.31 -6.07 -4.05
CA SER A 73 19.43 -6.41 -2.64
C SER A 73 20.41 -5.57 -1.85
N HIS A 74 20.09 -5.29 -0.59
CA HIS A 74 20.93 -4.49 0.31
C HIS A 74 21.33 -3.12 -0.28
N CYS A 75 20.51 -2.58 -1.17
CA CYS A 75 20.73 -1.28 -1.80
C CYS A 75 20.09 -0.16 -0.99
N SER A 76 20.68 1.03 -1.14
CA SER A 76 20.13 2.30 -0.69
C SER A 76 20.50 3.37 -1.69
N SER A 77 19.67 4.39 -1.87
CA SER A 77 20.03 5.63 -2.56
C SER A 77 20.91 6.51 -1.65
N GLN A 78 21.36 7.66 -2.18
CA GLN A 78 22.19 8.62 -1.45
C GLN A 78 21.56 9.09 -0.13
N SER A 79 20.24 9.30 -0.13
CA SER A 79 19.42 9.47 1.07
C SER A 79 18.39 8.36 1.13
N THR A 80 18.14 7.78 2.30
CA THR A 80 17.16 6.69 2.48
C THR A 80 15.72 7.11 2.20
N GLU A 81 15.46 8.40 2.01
CA GLU A 81 14.14 8.92 1.63
C GLU A 81 13.93 8.97 0.11
N ILE A 82 15.01 8.86 -0.66
CA ILE A 82 14.95 8.83 -2.11
C ILE A 82 14.66 7.38 -2.55
N PRO A 83 13.77 7.15 -3.53
CA PRO A 83 13.56 5.82 -4.08
C PRO A 83 14.75 5.31 -4.90
N LEU A 84 14.96 4.00 -4.93
CA LEU A 84 15.93 3.37 -5.84
C LEU A 84 15.59 3.65 -7.30
N PHE A 85 14.30 3.63 -7.65
CA PHE A 85 13.78 3.99 -8.96
C PHE A 85 12.79 5.15 -8.80
N PHE A 86 13.27 6.36 -9.07
CA PHE A 86 12.47 7.57 -9.12
C PHE A 86 12.08 7.86 -10.56
N MET A 87 10.78 7.83 -10.85
CA MET A 87 10.27 8.01 -12.20
C MET A 87 9.11 9.01 -12.26
N GLN A 88 9.22 9.94 -13.20
CA GLN A 88 8.25 11.02 -13.37
C GLN A 88 7.93 11.25 -14.85
N ILE A 89 6.68 11.63 -15.11
CA ILE A 89 6.21 12.01 -16.44
C ILE A 89 5.85 13.49 -16.44
N LEU A 90 6.22 14.16 -17.53
CA LEU A 90 5.85 15.52 -17.87
C LEU A 90 5.19 15.51 -19.25
N TYR A 91 4.29 16.46 -19.53
CA TYR A 91 3.76 16.73 -20.88
C TYR A 91 3.04 15.55 -21.59
N ASN A 92 2.12 14.85 -20.92
CA ASN A 92 1.26 13.80 -21.52
C ASN A 92 1.99 12.66 -22.27
N TYR A 93 3.22 12.32 -21.88
CA TYR A 93 3.90 11.15 -22.43
C TYR A 93 3.25 9.85 -21.94
N SER A 94 3.02 8.92 -22.86
CA SER A 94 2.58 7.56 -22.52
C SER A 94 3.81 6.70 -22.24
N THR A 95 4.04 6.39 -20.97
CA THR A 95 5.14 5.52 -20.55
C THR A 95 4.66 4.37 -19.68
N SER A 96 5.46 3.31 -19.67
CA SER A 96 5.19 2.07 -18.97
C SER A 96 6.34 1.61 -18.08
N ILE A 97 6.00 0.96 -16.98
CA ILE A 97 6.93 0.20 -16.14
C ILE A 97 6.51 -1.27 -16.19
N PHE A 98 7.45 -2.15 -16.54
CA PHE A 98 7.26 -3.59 -16.50
C PHE A 98 8.29 -4.22 -15.58
N ILE A 99 7.82 -4.98 -14.59
CA ILE A 99 8.68 -5.74 -13.67
C ILE A 99 8.21 -7.19 -13.65
N GLN A 100 9.12 -8.12 -13.99
CA GLN A 100 8.78 -9.53 -14.09
C GLN A 100 9.88 -10.41 -13.50
N ASN A 101 9.47 -11.47 -12.78
CA ASN A 101 10.39 -12.49 -12.26
C ASN A 101 11.58 -11.91 -11.48
N SER A 102 11.34 -10.87 -10.68
CA SER A 102 12.39 -10.06 -10.07
C SER A 102 12.27 -10.02 -8.55
N THR A 103 13.38 -9.76 -7.86
CA THR A 103 13.41 -9.74 -6.39
C THR A 103 14.02 -8.45 -5.88
N PHE A 104 13.33 -7.81 -4.94
CA PHE A 104 13.81 -6.68 -4.17
C PHE A 104 13.92 -7.13 -2.71
N SER A 105 15.11 -7.16 -2.13
CA SER A 105 15.27 -7.64 -0.76
C SER A 105 16.24 -6.84 0.10
N TYR A 106 15.93 -6.66 1.38
CA TYR A 106 16.79 -5.97 2.34
C TYR A 106 17.20 -4.54 1.93
N ASN A 107 16.43 -3.90 1.06
CA ASN A 107 16.71 -2.53 0.62
C ASN A 107 16.21 -1.54 1.66
N LYS A 108 17.02 -0.51 1.96
CA LYS A 108 16.71 0.49 3.00
C LYS A 108 15.85 1.63 2.50
N SER A 109 16.04 2.02 1.23
CA SER A 109 15.25 3.06 0.56
C SER A 109 13.93 2.51 0.02
N PRO A 110 12.91 3.36 -0.21
CA PRO A 110 11.79 3.02 -1.08
C PRO A 110 12.27 2.44 -2.41
N ILE A 111 11.54 1.50 -3.00
CA ILE A 111 11.98 0.89 -4.27
C ILE A 111 11.54 1.76 -5.43
N ILE A 112 10.25 2.08 -5.52
CA ILE A 112 9.68 2.73 -6.70
C ILE A 112 8.85 3.92 -6.28
N TYR A 113 9.10 5.05 -6.94
CA TYR A 113 8.17 6.16 -7.03
C TYR A 113 7.87 6.41 -8.50
N ALA A 114 6.62 6.24 -8.90
CA ALA A 114 6.18 6.34 -10.28
C ALA A 114 4.90 7.17 -10.37
N MET A 115 4.99 8.35 -10.99
CA MET A 115 3.88 9.29 -11.09
C MET A 115 3.37 9.50 -12.51
N GLN A 116 2.03 9.44 -12.66
CA GLN A 116 1.28 9.76 -13.89
C GLN A 116 1.49 8.76 -15.04
N PHE A 117 1.79 7.49 -14.75
CA PHE A 117 2.08 6.47 -15.75
C PHE A 117 0.84 5.99 -16.50
N GLN A 118 1.01 5.59 -17.76
CA GLN A 118 -0.08 4.95 -18.50
C GLN A 118 -0.29 3.53 -17.96
N GLU A 119 0.80 2.80 -17.77
CA GLU A 119 0.77 1.42 -17.29
C GLU A 119 1.93 1.13 -16.34
N ILE A 120 1.63 0.52 -15.20
CA ILE A 120 2.62 -0.09 -14.30
C ILE A 120 2.19 -1.54 -14.11
N PHE A 121 3.03 -2.47 -14.55
CA PHE A 121 2.74 -3.89 -14.48
C PHE A 121 3.86 -4.61 -13.74
N MET A 122 3.50 -5.33 -12.68
CA MET A 122 4.42 -6.14 -11.89
C MET A 122 3.88 -7.56 -11.77
N GLU A 123 4.68 -8.55 -12.16
CA GLU A 123 4.32 -9.96 -12.09
C GLU A 123 5.47 -10.79 -11.53
N ASP A 124 5.16 -11.85 -10.79
CA ASP A 124 6.15 -12.78 -10.26
C ASP A 124 7.28 -12.08 -9.48
N THR A 125 6.92 -11.10 -8.64
CA THR A 125 7.89 -10.22 -7.96
C THR A 125 7.86 -10.44 -6.45
N LEU A 126 9.05 -10.58 -5.85
CA LEU A 126 9.23 -10.73 -4.40
C LEU A 126 9.81 -9.45 -3.78
N PHE A 127 9.12 -8.91 -2.79
CA PHE A 127 9.58 -7.84 -1.91
C PHE A 127 9.83 -8.40 -0.50
N LEU A 128 11.08 -8.65 -0.14
CA LEU A 128 11.45 -9.30 1.13
C LEU A 128 12.24 -8.36 2.05
N LYS A 129 11.74 -8.11 3.27
CA LYS A 129 12.47 -7.35 4.29
C LYS A 129 12.99 -5.99 3.83
N ASN A 130 12.22 -5.32 2.97
CA ASN A 130 12.53 -3.96 2.54
C ASN A 130 11.93 -2.93 3.50
N GLY A 131 12.49 -1.72 3.47
CA GLY A 131 12.06 -0.59 4.29
C GLY A 131 12.84 -0.47 5.59
N LYS A 132 12.45 0.51 6.40
CA LYS A 132 13.04 0.81 7.71
C LYS A 132 11.91 1.17 8.69
N ASP A 133 12.05 0.77 9.95
CA ASP A 133 11.01 0.93 11.00
C ASP A 133 10.49 2.37 11.19
N ILE A 134 11.25 3.38 10.73
CA ILE A 134 11.01 4.80 11.04
C ILE A 134 10.67 5.63 9.78
N SER A 135 10.80 5.09 8.56
CA SER A 135 10.44 5.85 7.36
C SER A 135 8.93 5.80 7.13
N SER A 136 8.26 6.95 7.20
CA SER A 136 6.83 7.11 6.86
C SER A 136 6.53 6.92 5.36
N LEU A 137 7.58 6.71 4.54
CA LEU A 137 7.47 6.60 3.09
C LEU A 137 7.04 5.19 2.66
N PRO A 138 6.12 5.09 1.69
CA PRO A 138 5.74 3.82 1.09
C PRO A 138 6.89 3.18 0.32
N LEU A 139 6.98 1.85 0.36
CA LEU A 139 7.94 1.07 -0.41
C LEU A 139 7.73 1.26 -1.92
N LEU A 140 6.46 1.23 -2.35
CA LEU A 140 6.03 1.56 -3.71
C LEU A 140 5.03 2.72 -3.64
N THR A 141 5.29 3.80 -4.39
CA THR A 141 4.33 4.88 -4.62
C THR A 141 3.98 4.90 -6.10
N VAL A 142 2.71 4.71 -6.43
CA VAL A 142 2.24 4.55 -7.81
C VAL A 142 1.05 5.44 -8.13
N SER A 143 1.08 6.06 -9.31
CA SER A 143 0.01 6.90 -9.85
C SER A 143 -0.09 6.75 -11.37
N GLY A 144 -1.30 6.73 -11.93
CA GLY A 144 -1.47 6.48 -13.36
C GLY A 144 -2.84 6.00 -13.82
N SER A 145 -2.94 5.56 -15.06
CA SER A 145 -4.18 5.02 -15.64
C SER A 145 -4.42 3.56 -15.22
N SER A 146 -3.41 2.70 -15.34
CA SER A 146 -3.50 1.26 -15.03
C SER A 146 -2.32 0.81 -14.19
N VAL A 147 -2.59 0.20 -13.04
CA VAL A 147 -1.56 -0.42 -12.20
C VAL A 147 -1.98 -1.86 -11.90
N VAL A 148 -1.17 -2.82 -12.30
CA VAL A 148 -1.46 -4.26 -12.18
C VAL A 148 -0.33 -4.94 -11.41
N LEU A 149 -0.69 -5.63 -10.33
CA LEU A 149 0.20 -6.52 -9.58
C LEU A 149 -0.35 -7.94 -9.65
N LYS A 150 0.50 -8.90 -10.03
CA LYS A 150 0.10 -10.30 -10.18
C LYS A 150 1.13 -11.23 -9.57
N ASN A 151 0.65 -12.28 -8.90
CA ASN A 151 1.48 -13.38 -8.38
C ASN A 151 2.73 -12.89 -7.62
N SER A 152 2.56 -11.89 -6.76
CA SER A 152 3.67 -11.17 -6.12
C SER A 152 3.54 -11.21 -4.61
N ILE A 153 4.67 -11.10 -3.91
CA ILE A 153 4.73 -11.30 -2.46
C ILE A 153 5.43 -10.11 -1.79
N PHE A 154 4.79 -9.54 -0.78
CA PHE A 154 5.38 -8.60 0.17
C PHE A 154 5.53 -9.28 1.52
N ASN A 155 6.77 -9.51 1.94
CA ASN A 155 7.08 -10.34 3.10
C ASN A 155 8.04 -9.61 4.05
N HIS A 156 7.62 -9.43 5.32
CA HIS A 156 8.38 -8.70 6.34
C HIS A 156 8.80 -7.29 5.92
N THR A 157 8.00 -6.60 5.11
CA THR A 157 8.26 -5.21 4.75
C THR A 157 7.90 -4.29 5.91
N LEU A 158 8.69 -3.23 6.08
CA LEU A 158 8.46 -2.20 7.09
C LEU A 158 7.82 -0.96 6.46
N GLY A 159 6.84 -0.38 7.14
CA GLY A 159 6.08 0.77 6.64
C GLY A 159 4.96 0.38 5.65
N THR A 160 4.50 1.36 4.86
CA THR A 160 3.45 1.11 3.85
C THR A 160 4.04 0.33 2.67
N SER A 161 3.48 -0.84 2.32
CA SER A 161 4.01 -1.59 1.17
C SER A 161 3.68 -0.90 -0.16
N ILE A 162 2.45 -0.41 -0.32
CA ILE A 162 2.00 0.26 -1.54
C ILE A 162 1.14 1.47 -1.21
N GLU A 163 1.49 2.63 -1.75
CA GLU A 163 0.62 3.80 -1.82
C GLU A 163 0.13 4.01 -3.26
N VAL A 164 -1.18 4.07 -3.39
CA VAL A 164 -1.90 4.29 -4.65
C VAL A 164 -2.52 5.68 -4.60
N LYS A 165 -2.21 6.51 -5.60
CA LYS A 165 -2.67 7.91 -5.68
C LYS A 165 -3.14 8.25 -7.09
N ASN A 166 -4.38 8.72 -7.26
CA ASN A 166 -4.95 9.05 -8.57
C ASN A 166 -4.81 7.88 -9.58
N VAL A 167 -5.16 6.65 -9.18
CA VAL A 167 -5.07 5.48 -10.06
C VAL A 167 -6.46 5.06 -10.52
N LYS A 168 -6.74 5.23 -11.83
CA LYS A 168 -8.07 4.91 -12.37
C LYS A 168 -8.43 3.43 -12.18
N ASN A 169 -7.46 2.54 -12.38
CA ASN A 169 -7.63 1.09 -12.23
C ASN A 169 -6.40 0.46 -11.57
N PHE A 170 -6.46 0.23 -10.25
CA PHE A 170 -5.49 -0.59 -9.54
C PHE A 170 -6.03 -2.01 -9.40
N LYS A 171 -5.28 -3.00 -9.87
CA LYS A 171 -5.65 -4.43 -9.78
C LYS A 171 -4.52 -5.23 -9.16
N ALA A 172 -4.77 -5.89 -8.05
CA ALA A 172 -3.88 -6.89 -7.48
C ALA A 172 -4.54 -8.26 -7.56
N SER A 173 -3.85 -9.24 -8.14
CA SER A 173 -4.34 -10.62 -8.25
C SER A 173 -3.31 -11.62 -7.76
N LYS A 174 -3.71 -12.57 -6.89
CA LYS A 174 -2.80 -13.56 -6.29
C LYS A 174 -1.60 -12.90 -5.58
N VAL A 175 -1.86 -11.83 -4.84
CA VAL A 175 -0.82 -11.10 -4.09
C VAL A 175 -0.84 -11.53 -2.63
N VAL A 176 0.34 -11.74 -2.04
CA VAL A 176 0.47 -12.13 -0.63
C VAL A 176 1.18 -11.04 0.16
N PHE A 177 0.52 -10.52 1.19
CA PHE A 177 1.11 -9.67 2.21
C PHE A 177 1.30 -10.50 3.48
N LEU A 178 2.55 -10.76 3.85
CA LEU A 178 2.92 -11.64 4.96
C LEU A 178 3.82 -10.90 5.95
N SER A 179 3.41 -10.87 7.22
CA SER A 179 4.26 -10.39 8.31
C SER A 179 4.77 -8.95 8.15
N ASN A 180 4.03 -8.10 7.43
CA ASN A 180 4.41 -6.71 7.21
C ASN A 180 4.02 -5.85 8.41
N ASN A 181 4.97 -5.02 8.86
CA ASN A 181 4.82 -4.20 10.05
C ASN A 181 4.82 -2.72 9.69
N GLY A 182 3.70 -2.05 9.95
CA GLY A 182 3.51 -0.63 9.72
C GLY A 182 3.06 0.08 10.99
N SER A 183 3.87 1.01 11.49
CA SER A 183 3.54 1.84 12.65
C SER A 183 2.49 2.92 12.34
N ILE A 184 2.40 3.38 11.09
CA ILE A 184 1.42 4.39 10.59
C ILE A 184 0.93 4.05 9.15
N GLY A 185 1.37 2.92 8.59
CA GLY A 185 1.28 2.62 7.15
C GLY A 185 0.75 1.22 6.89
N SER A 186 -0.43 1.12 6.29
CA SER A 186 -1.07 -0.13 5.89
C SER A 186 -0.29 -0.88 4.81
N CYS A 187 -0.58 -2.16 4.59
CA CYS A 187 -0.05 -2.86 3.41
C CYS A 187 -0.40 -2.09 2.12
N LEU A 188 -1.63 -1.59 2.03
CA LEU A 188 -2.12 -0.76 0.94
C LEU A 188 -2.73 0.54 1.49
N VAL A 189 -2.20 1.68 1.07
CA VAL A 189 -2.79 2.99 1.30
C VAL A 189 -3.40 3.50 0.00
N VAL A 190 -4.67 3.88 0.04
CA VAL A 190 -5.43 4.37 -1.12
C VAL A 190 -5.76 5.84 -0.90
N LYS A 191 -5.37 6.67 -1.87
CA LYS A 191 -5.59 8.12 -1.88
C LYS A 191 -6.25 8.54 -3.18
N ARG A 192 -7.00 9.65 -3.12
CA ARG A 192 -7.54 10.45 -4.25
C ARG A 192 -8.02 9.68 -5.49
N HIS A 193 -9.33 9.66 -5.74
CA HIS A 193 -9.95 9.18 -6.99
C HIS A 193 -9.38 7.85 -7.52
N SER A 194 -9.01 6.93 -6.62
CA SER A 194 -8.41 5.64 -6.99
C SER A 194 -9.43 4.52 -6.88
N ASN A 195 -9.52 3.65 -7.89
CA ASN A 195 -10.32 2.42 -7.79
C ASN A 195 -9.41 1.22 -7.61
N VAL A 196 -9.73 0.39 -6.61
CA VAL A 196 -8.89 -0.74 -6.20
C VAL A 196 -9.68 -2.03 -6.32
N SER A 197 -9.11 -3.01 -7.01
CA SER A 197 -9.61 -4.38 -7.07
C SER A 197 -8.53 -5.34 -6.55
N LEU A 198 -8.85 -6.09 -5.50
CA LEU A 198 -8.02 -7.15 -4.95
C LEU A 198 -8.73 -8.50 -5.19
N VAL A 199 -8.03 -9.42 -5.84
CA VAL A 199 -8.55 -10.74 -6.22
C VAL A 199 -7.58 -11.81 -5.77
N ASP A 200 -8.05 -12.85 -5.06
CA ASP A 200 -7.18 -13.91 -4.52
C ASP A 200 -6.00 -13.36 -3.69
N THR A 201 -6.21 -12.22 -3.01
CA THR A 201 -5.17 -11.56 -2.20
C THR A 201 -5.19 -12.08 -0.77
N ILE A 202 -4.01 -12.41 -0.24
CA ILE A 202 -3.86 -12.97 1.11
C ILE A 202 -3.16 -11.95 2.00
N PHE A 203 -3.78 -11.62 3.13
CA PHE A 203 -3.18 -10.84 4.21
C PHE A 203 -3.01 -11.75 5.42
N LYS A 204 -1.77 -11.99 5.86
CA LYS A 204 -1.47 -12.86 7.00
C LYS A 204 -0.43 -12.22 7.91
N GLN A 205 -0.70 -12.16 9.21
CA GLN A 205 0.26 -11.67 10.22
C GLN A 205 0.74 -10.23 9.98
N ASN A 206 -0.05 -9.40 9.31
CA ASN A 206 0.29 -7.98 9.14
C ASN A 206 -0.21 -7.15 10.32
N THR A 207 0.33 -5.95 10.50
CA THR A 207 -0.33 -4.92 11.32
C THR A 207 -1.57 -4.39 10.62
N ASN A 208 -2.63 -4.10 11.38
CA ASN A 208 -3.86 -3.50 10.85
C ASN A 208 -3.86 -1.95 10.96
N PRO A 209 -4.64 -1.26 10.10
CA PRO A 209 -5.40 -1.81 8.97
C PRO A 209 -4.47 -2.25 7.83
N VAL A 210 -4.81 -3.33 7.13
CA VAL A 210 -4.07 -3.76 5.92
C VAL A 210 -4.44 -2.95 4.69
N VAL A 211 -5.64 -2.39 4.64
CA VAL A 211 -6.07 -1.42 3.63
C VAL A 211 -6.54 -0.15 4.32
N PHE A 212 -5.96 1.00 3.97
CA PHE A 212 -6.36 2.28 4.52
C PHE A 212 -6.65 3.30 3.44
N VAL A 213 -7.89 3.81 3.43
CA VAL A 213 -8.32 4.90 2.56
C VAL A 213 -8.27 6.22 3.32
N LYS A 214 -7.48 7.17 2.83
CA LYS A 214 -7.23 8.46 3.51
C LYS A 214 -8.12 9.62 3.04
N ASP A 215 -8.63 9.58 1.81
CA ASP A 215 -9.37 10.70 1.19
C ASP A 215 -10.85 10.34 0.92
N ASN A 216 -11.72 11.35 0.80
CA ASN A 216 -13.19 11.22 0.73
C ASN A 216 -13.76 11.29 -0.72
N ASP A 217 -13.08 10.67 -1.68
CA ASP A 217 -13.33 10.90 -3.12
C ASP A 217 -14.09 9.76 -3.83
N GLY A 218 -15.12 9.16 -3.22
CA GLY A 218 -15.93 8.11 -3.89
C GLY A 218 -15.11 6.90 -4.34
N ILE A 219 -14.11 6.52 -3.53
CA ILE A 219 -13.18 5.42 -3.80
C ILE A 219 -13.93 4.10 -3.79
N ASN A 220 -13.80 3.33 -4.88
CA ASN A 220 -14.37 1.98 -4.97
C ASN A 220 -13.30 0.95 -4.61
N ILE A 221 -13.62 0.09 -3.64
CA ILE A 221 -12.79 -1.05 -3.24
C ILE A 221 -13.57 -2.32 -3.51
N LEU A 222 -13.06 -3.14 -4.43
CA LEU A 222 -13.58 -4.46 -4.74
C LEU A 222 -12.64 -5.53 -4.19
N LEU A 223 -13.15 -6.37 -3.31
CA LEU A 223 -12.46 -7.51 -2.73
C LEU A 223 -13.16 -8.78 -3.20
N LYS A 224 -12.43 -9.65 -3.88
CA LYS A 224 -12.91 -10.95 -4.33
C LYS A 224 -11.96 -12.04 -3.84
N THR A 225 -12.50 -13.09 -3.22
CA THR A 225 -11.72 -14.27 -2.80
C THR A 225 -10.48 -13.93 -1.94
N CYS A 226 -10.53 -12.84 -1.19
CA CYS A 226 -9.42 -12.40 -0.33
C CYS A 226 -9.45 -13.15 1.01
N SER A 227 -8.27 -13.46 1.55
CA SER A 227 -8.13 -14.13 2.85
C SER A 227 -7.44 -13.22 3.87
N PHE A 228 -8.03 -13.07 5.04
CA PHE A 228 -7.53 -12.26 6.15
C PHE A 228 -7.20 -13.15 7.36
N GLY A 229 -5.91 -13.25 7.69
CA GLY A 229 -5.40 -13.93 8.87
C GLY A 229 -5.12 -12.96 10.02
N CYS A 230 -4.93 -13.52 11.23
CA CYS A 230 -4.68 -12.73 12.44
C CYS A 230 -3.44 -11.83 12.32
N ILE A 231 -3.47 -10.73 13.09
CA ILE A 231 -2.48 -9.67 13.11
C ILE A 231 -1.26 -10.01 13.98
N GLN A 232 -0.20 -9.22 13.84
CA GLN A 232 1.02 -9.32 14.65
C GLN A 232 0.95 -8.63 16.03
N SER A 233 -0.18 -8.02 16.43
CA SER A 233 -0.22 -7.30 17.71
C SER A 233 -0.09 -8.28 18.89
N ARG A 234 0.78 -7.91 19.83
CA ARG A 234 1.09 -8.71 21.03
C ARG A 234 0.05 -8.58 22.14
N GLU A 235 -0.83 -7.57 22.11
CA GLU A 235 -1.82 -7.36 23.17
C GLU A 235 -3.12 -6.75 22.64
N GLY A 236 -4.24 -7.43 22.92
CA GLY A 236 -5.47 -6.75 23.32
C GLY A 236 -6.61 -6.62 22.33
N ILE A 237 -6.43 -6.00 21.15
CA ILE A 237 -7.58 -5.61 20.31
C ILE A 237 -7.26 -5.72 18.81
N ASN A 238 -8.06 -6.49 18.08
CA ASN A 238 -7.99 -6.58 16.62
C ASN A 238 -8.68 -5.36 15.99
N LEU A 239 -7.86 -4.38 15.57
CA LEU A 239 -8.31 -3.28 14.71
C LEU A 239 -8.92 -3.82 13.40
N PRO A 240 -9.81 -3.08 12.73
CA PRO A 240 -10.36 -3.50 11.44
C PRO A 240 -9.28 -3.72 10.39
N PHE A 241 -9.45 -4.74 9.56
CA PHE A 241 -8.55 -5.01 8.43
C PHE A 241 -8.58 -3.89 7.40
N LEU A 242 -9.74 -3.26 7.23
CA LEU A 242 -9.92 -2.16 6.31
C LEU A 242 -10.44 -0.94 7.07
N LYS A 243 -9.77 0.19 6.89
CA LYS A 243 -10.24 1.50 7.38
C LYS A 243 -10.55 2.38 6.17
N ALA A 244 -11.77 2.89 6.10
CA ALA A 244 -12.19 3.74 5.00
C ALA A 244 -12.98 4.96 5.48
N SER A 245 -13.00 5.96 4.62
CA SER A 245 -13.66 7.25 4.83
C SER A 245 -15.15 7.18 4.41
N SER A 246 -15.97 8.07 4.97
CA SER A 246 -17.42 8.12 4.71
C SER A 246 -17.69 8.45 3.24
N GLY A 247 -18.20 7.48 2.47
CA GLY A 247 -18.43 7.62 1.01
C GLY A 247 -17.60 6.68 0.15
N SER A 248 -16.71 5.87 0.75
CA SER A 248 -16.06 4.76 0.04
C SER A 248 -17.05 3.63 -0.21
N ASN A 249 -17.10 3.11 -1.43
CA ASN A 249 -17.91 1.95 -1.79
C ASN A 249 -17.07 0.69 -1.65
N ILE A 250 -17.38 -0.14 -0.65
CA ILE A 250 -16.64 -1.37 -0.38
C ILE A 250 -17.53 -2.55 -0.71
N THR A 251 -17.04 -3.42 -1.59
CA THR A 251 -17.70 -4.67 -1.96
C THR A 251 -16.76 -5.83 -1.66
N ALA A 252 -17.23 -6.80 -0.85
CA ALA A 252 -16.46 -7.98 -0.50
C ALA A 252 -17.26 -9.23 -0.86
N THR A 253 -16.72 -10.06 -1.75
CA THR A 253 -17.36 -11.31 -2.22
C THR A 253 -16.43 -12.49 -1.95
N ASN A 254 -16.96 -13.54 -1.33
CA ASN A 254 -16.23 -14.78 -1.00
C ASN A 254 -14.90 -14.55 -0.26
N CYS A 255 -14.83 -13.49 0.56
CA CYS A 255 -13.66 -13.24 1.39
C CYS A 255 -13.76 -14.06 2.68
N SER A 256 -12.63 -14.58 3.16
CA SER A 256 -12.56 -15.39 4.37
C SER A 256 -11.73 -14.69 5.45
N ILE A 257 -12.21 -14.74 6.68
CA ILE A 257 -11.51 -14.19 7.85
C ILE A 257 -11.26 -15.33 8.82
N ALA A 258 -10.02 -15.48 9.29
CA ALA A 258 -9.69 -16.53 10.25
C ALA A 258 -10.54 -16.38 11.53
N LYS A 259 -11.14 -17.49 11.99
CA LYS A 259 -12.16 -17.52 13.04
C LYS A 259 -11.73 -16.86 14.36
N SER A 260 -10.44 -16.90 14.67
CA SER A 260 -9.86 -16.31 15.89
C SER A 260 -9.58 -14.80 15.78
N CYS A 261 -9.94 -14.15 14.68
CA CYS A 261 -9.55 -12.78 14.36
C CYS A 261 -10.78 -11.87 14.20
N SER A 262 -11.66 -11.82 15.22
CA SER A 262 -12.81 -10.92 15.24
C SER A 262 -12.38 -9.46 15.20
N VAL A 263 -13.01 -8.64 14.37
CA VAL A 263 -12.74 -7.19 14.27
C VAL A 263 -13.53 -6.45 15.36
N HIS A 264 -12.89 -5.49 16.01
CA HIS A 264 -13.55 -4.56 16.94
C HIS A 264 -13.65 -3.17 16.34
N CYS A 265 -14.76 -2.50 16.62
CA CYS A 265 -15.04 -1.13 16.21
C CYS A 265 -15.19 -0.22 17.43
N ASN A 266 -15.06 1.09 17.23
CA ASN A 266 -15.23 2.04 18.33
C ASN A 266 -16.72 2.33 18.57
N ASN A 267 -17.03 2.99 19.69
CA ASN A 267 -18.35 3.53 19.93
C ASN A 267 -18.80 4.44 18.78
N GLY A 268 -20.07 4.35 18.42
CA GLY A 268 -20.65 4.99 17.25
C GLY A 268 -20.42 4.24 15.94
N GLU A 269 -19.78 3.07 15.95
CA GLU A 269 -19.61 2.22 14.77
C GLU A 269 -20.26 0.84 14.95
N LEU A 270 -20.40 0.10 13.85
CA LEU A 270 -20.78 -1.31 13.78
C LEU A 270 -19.76 -2.08 12.95
N VAL A 271 -19.67 -3.39 13.17
CA VAL A 271 -18.82 -4.30 12.40
C VAL A 271 -19.54 -4.71 11.12
N LYS A 272 -18.95 -4.43 9.95
CA LYS A 272 -19.50 -4.85 8.65
C LYS A 272 -18.66 -5.92 7.98
N SER A 273 -19.30 -7.03 7.63
CA SER A 273 -18.68 -8.21 7.01
C SER A 273 -17.48 -8.76 7.79
N ASN A 274 -17.41 -8.48 9.11
CA ASN A 274 -16.26 -8.75 9.97
C ASN A 274 -14.92 -8.18 9.46
N LEU A 275 -14.95 -7.16 8.58
CA LEU A 275 -13.79 -6.65 7.85
C LEU A 275 -13.45 -5.20 8.21
N TYR A 276 -14.46 -4.35 8.35
CA TYR A 276 -14.32 -2.93 8.59
C TYR A 276 -15.43 -2.41 9.51
N CYS A 277 -15.25 -1.18 9.95
CA CYS A 277 -16.20 -0.47 10.80
C CYS A 277 -16.99 0.55 10.00
N GLU A 278 -18.32 0.54 10.17
CA GLU A 278 -19.21 1.54 9.58
C GLU A 278 -19.84 2.38 10.70
N LYS A 279 -19.91 3.71 10.51
CA LYS A 279 -20.56 4.59 11.48
C LYS A 279 -22.07 4.35 11.51
N CYS A 280 -22.66 4.43 12.71
CA CYS A 280 -24.11 4.45 12.88
C CYS A 280 -24.71 5.62 12.08
N GLN A 281 -25.79 5.35 11.35
CA GLN A 281 -26.51 6.39 10.61
C GLN A 281 -27.35 7.24 11.57
N PRO A 282 -27.73 8.47 11.18
CA PRO A 282 -28.67 9.28 11.97
C PRO A 282 -29.90 8.47 12.38
N GLY A 283 -30.34 8.68 13.62
CA GLY A 283 -31.38 7.90 14.28
C GLY A 283 -30.91 6.60 14.95
N SER A 284 -29.62 6.30 14.91
CA SER A 284 -29.05 5.12 15.58
C SER A 284 -27.74 5.42 16.30
N PHE A 285 -27.40 4.61 17.30
CA PHE A 285 -26.20 4.74 18.11
C PHE A 285 -25.59 3.38 18.46
N SER A 286 -24.31 3.38 18.84
CA SER A 286 -23.68 2.22 19.47
C SER A 286 -22.77 2.67 20.61
N TYR A 287 -22.83 1.95 21.73
CA TYR A 287 -22.03 2.24 22.91
C TYR A 287 -21.75 0.97 23.69
N ASP A 288 -20.49 0.81 24.05
CA ASP A 288 -19.97 -0.18 24.98
C ASP A 288 -18.96 0.49 25.92
N GLU A 289 -18.96 0.12 27.20
CA GLU A 289 -18.08 0.69 28.22
C GLU A 289 -16.59 0.43 27.93
N THR A 290 -16.28 -0.68 27.26
CA THR A 290 -14.92 -1.03 26.86
C THR A 290 -14.49 -0.40 25.54
N ASN A 291 -15.40 0.33 24.87
CA ASN A 291 -15.21 0.90 23.53
C ASN A 291 -14.86 -0.19 22.47
N ASN A 292 -15.36 -1.41 22.66
CA ASN A 292 -15.14 -2.55 21.77
C ASN A 292 -16.47 -3.05 21.17
N ILE A 293 -16.95 -2.39 20.13
CA ILE A 293 -18.15 -2.81 19.42
C ILE A 293 -17.85 -4.03 18.55
N LEU A 294 -18.55 -5.13 18.84
CA LEU A 294 -18.56 -6.38 18.06
C LEU A 294 -19.87 -6.60 17.29
N SER A 295 -20.88 -5.75 17.53
CA SER A 295 -22.20 -5.84 16.91
C SER A 295 -22.13 -5.47 15.43
N ASP A 296 -22.93 -6.16 14.61
CA ASP A 296 -23.14 -5.84 13.19
C ASP A 296 -24.28 -4.83 12.94
N SER A 297 -24.88 -4.33 14.02
CA SER A 297 -25.98 -3.37 13.98
C SER A 297 -25.85 -2.29 15.06
N CYS A 298 -26.28 -1.08 14.70
CA CYS A 298 -26.50 0.02 15.65
C CYS A 298 -27.90 -0.07 16.26
N ARG A 299 -28.03 0.39 17.50
CA ARG A 299 -29.32 0.47 18.20
C ARG A 299 -30.06 1.72 17.73
N SER A 300 -31.33 1.58 17.37
CA SER A 300 -32.17 2.75 17.05
C SER A 300 -32.39 3.61 18.29
N CYS A 301 -32.51 4.92 18.10
CA CYS A 301 -32.92 5.82 19.16
C CYS A 301 -34.35 5.48 19.61
N PRO A 302 -34.61 5.29 20.91
CA PRO A 302 -35.96 5.02 21.40
C PRO A 302 -36.87 6.24 21.20
N GLU A 303 -38.18 6.01 21.23
CA GLU A 303 -39.19 7.07 21.15
C GLU A 303 -38.94 8.16 22.20
N GLY A 304 -39.21 9.42 21.83
CA GLY A 304 -38.87 10.58 22.66
C GLY A 304 -37.39 10.97 22.66
N THR A 305 -36.55 10.29 21.87
CA THR A 305 -35.14 10.65 21.65
C THR A 305 -34.79 10.73 20.16
N TYR A 306 -33.69 11.37 19.82
CA TYR A 306 -33.20 11.48 18.44
C TYR A 306 -31.67 11.60 18.38
N THR A 307 -31.10 11.35 17.20
CA THR A 307 -29.74 11.77 16.89
C THR A 307 -29.62 12.12 15.40
N SER A 308 -29.05 13.28 15.10
CA SER A 308 -28.87 13.73 13.71
C SER A 308 -27.46 13.48 13.17
N SER A 309 -26.51 13.14 14.04
CA SER A 309 -25.12 12.90 13.66
C SER A 309 -24.90 11.46 13.21
N THR A 310 -24.02 11.28 12.22
CA THR A 310 -23.43 9.98 11.92
C THR A 310 -22.41 9.61 12.99
N GLY A 311 -22.41 8.37 13.45
CA GLY A 311 -21.45 7.87 14.43
C GLY A 311 -21.81 8.20 15.87
N SER A 312 -23.10 8.35 16.17
CA SER A 312 -23.57 8.70 17.51
C SER A 312 -23.33 7.58 18.51
N THR A 313 -22.94 7.97 19.72
CA THR A 313 -22.74 7.05 20.86
C THR A 313 -23.91 7.07 21.84
N ASN A 314 -24.85 7.99 21.66
CA ASN A 314 -26.06 8.13 22.45
C ASN A 314 -27.16 8.84 21.64
N CYS A 315 -28.35 8.88 22.21
CA CYS A 315 -29.49 9.66 21.70
C CYS A 315 -29.81 10.80 22.66
N SER A 316 -30.15 11.96 22.11
CA SER A 316 -30.58 13.12 22.88
C SER A 316 -32.10 13.10 23.06
N LEU A 317 -32.59 13.54 24.22
CA LEU A 317 -34.03 13.74 24.43
C LEU A 317 -34.58 14.78 23.44
N CYS A 318 -35.81 14.58 22.99
CA CYS A 318 -36.55 15.60 22.26
C CYS A 318 -36.67 16.88 23.12
N GLY A 319 -36.58 18.05 22.48
CA GLY A 319 -36.74 19.34 23.15
C GLY A 319 -38.16 19.51 23.72
N GLU A 320 -38.31 20.41 24.70
CA GLU A 320 -39.61 20.69 25.31
C GLU A 320 -40.69 21.00 24.25
N GLY A 321 -41.89 20.44 24.44
CA GLY A 321 -43.00 20.57 23.48
C GLY A 321 -42.88 19.70 22.22
N THR A 322 -41.83 18.89 22.09
CA THR A 322 -41.62 17.97 20.95
C THR A 322 -41.51 16.52 21.40
N TYR A 323 -41.81 15.60 20.50
CA TYR A 323 -41.72 14.16 20.76
C TYR A 323 -41.46 13.43 19.44
N ALA A 324 -40.51 12.50 19.43
CA ALA A 324 -40.27 11.59 18.32
C ALA A 324 -41.11 10.32 18.52
N PRO A 325 -42.24 10.15 17.79
CA PRO A 325 -43.18 9.06 18.03
C PRO A 325 -42.76 7.73 17.40
N LYS A 326 -41.56 7.69 16.80
CA LYS A 326 -41.01 6.49 16.15
C LYS A 326 -39.57 6.34 16.61
N SER A 327 -39.14 5.08 16.71
CA SER A 327 -37.73 4.77 16.87
C SER A 327 -36.98 5.04 15.56
N GLY A 328 -35.80 5.66 15.65
CA GLY A 328 -35.02 6.14 14.50
C GLY A 328 -35.08 7.65 14.38
#